data_AF-A0A843F4Z4-F1
#
_entry.id   AF-A0A843F4Z4-F1
#
_cell.length_a   1.000
_cell.length_b   1.000
_cell.length_c   1.000
_cell.angle_alpha   90.00
_cell.angle_beta   90.00
_cell.angle_gamma   90.00
#
_symmetry.space_group_name_H-M   'P 1'
#
loop_
_entity.id
_entity.type
_entity.pdbx_description
1 polymer ?
#
loop_
_entity_poly.entity_id
_entity_poly.type
_entity_poly.pdbx_seq_one_letter_code
_entity_poly.pdbx_strand_id
1 'polypeptide(L)'
;MEINKTIRSTNDYVYFYQKTPLSNWWKSPDIPYDNHTFKSSESLFMYIKAKTFGDIEIANQLPSATHAEAKKLGRKVRGFDRRIWEKERENAMYVALKAKFSVDKDFRDTLMAEEYRNKTFVEASPHDNIWGINISITQAYEGEKWNGLNLLGKLLTQLRDEELKK
;
A
#
# COMPACT_ATOMS: atom_id res chain seq x y z
N MET A 1 -16.99 1.08 -24.94
CA MET A 1 -17.38 1.18 -23.51
C MET A 1 -16.13 0.92 -22.68
N GLU A 2 -15.32 1.95 -22.44
CA GLU A 2 -14.10 1.80 -21.64
C GLU A 2 -14.49 1.64 -20.19
N ILE A 3 -14.67 0.38 -19.76
CA ILE A 3 -14.84 0.06 -18.35
C ILE A 3 -13.58 0.59 -17.66
N ASN A 4 -13.78 1.53 -16.73
CA ASN A 4 -12.74 2.19 -15.97
C ASN A 4 -11.70 1.14 -15.52
N LYS A 5 -10.51 1.12 -16.15
CA LYS A 5 -9.55 -0.01 -16.05
C LYS A 5 -8.88 -0.11 -14.67
N THR A 6 -9.13 0.86 -13.81
CA THR A 6 -8.33 1.12 -12.61
C THR A 6 -9.02 0.69 -11.32
N ILE A 7 -10.35 0.79 -11.26
CA ILE A 7 -11.17 0.37 -10.12
C ILE A 7 -12.44 -0.31 -10.64
N ARG A 8 -12.79 -1.46 -10.06
CA ARG A 8 -14.07 -2.16 -10.27
C ARG A 8 -14.59 -2.62 -8.92
N SER A 9 -15.90 -2.65 -8.73
CA SER A 9 -16.47 -3.16 -7.48
C SER A 9 -17.60 -4.15 -7.71
N THR A 10 -17.73 -5.10 -6.80
CA THR A 10 -18.87 -6.00 -6.65
C THR A 10 -19.60 -5.66 -5.35
N ASN A 11 -20.48 -6.54 -4.88
CA ASN A 11 -21.11 -6.40 -3.56
C ASN A 11 -20.09 -6.55 -2.42
N ASP A 12 -19.06 -7.38 -2.60
CA ASP A 12 -18.12 -7.77 -1.54
C ASP A 12 -16.74 -7.13 -1.69
N TYR A 13 -16.34 -6.78 -2.92
CA TYR A 13 -14.97 -6.38 -3.23
C TYR A 13 -14.88 -5.04 -3.96
N VAL A 14 -13.81 -4.30 -3.68
CA VAL A 14 -13.34 -3.16 -4.49
C VAL A 14 -11.97 -3.54 -5.04
N TYR A 15 -11.96 -3.98 -6.29
CA TYR A 15 -10.73 -4.26 -7.01
C TYR A 15 -10.10 -2.97 -7.51
N PHE A 16 -8.80 -2.82 -7.32
CA PHE A 16 -8.06 -1.68 -7.82
C PHE A 16 -6.67 -2.10 -8.30
N TYR A 17 -6.13 -1.40 -9.30
CA TYR A 17 -4.77 -1.64 -9.77
C TYR A 17 -4.18 -0.38 -10.41
N GLN A 18 -3.08 0.11 -9.85
CA GLN A 18 -2.37 1.35 -10.24
C GLN A 18 -3.30 2.58 -10.29
N LYS A 19 -2.77 3.76 -10.63
CA LYS A 19 -3.52 4.99 -10.99
C LYS A 19 -4.71 5.39 -10.07
N THR A 20 -4.68 5.01 -8.80
CA THR A 20 -5.66 5.39 -7.77
C THR A 20 -4.93 5.67 -6.46
N PRO A 21 -5.41 6.61 -5.62
CA PRO A 21 -4.91 6.81 -4.26
C PRO A 21 -4.80 5.54 -3.42
N LEU A 22 -5.61 4.50 -3.70
CA LEU A 22 -5.52 3.19 -3.02
C LEU A 22 -4.20 2.46 -3.32
N SER A 23 -3.59 2.69 -4.48
CA SER A 23 -2.32 2.06 -4.85
C SER A 23 -1.12 2.78 -4.25
N ASN A 24 -0.13 2.04 -3.76
CA ASN A 24 1.13 2.59 -3.25
C ASN A 24 2.02 3.24 -4.33
N TRP A 25 1.69 3.05 -5.60
CA TRP A 25 2.39 3.67 -6.73
C TRP A 25 1.80 5.03 -7.12
N TRP A 26 0.68 5.44 -6.53
CA TRP A 26 0.09 6.75 -6.78
C TRP A 26 0.93 7.84 -6.14
N LYS A 27 1.16 8.93 -6.89
CA LYS A 27 1.89 10.10 -6.40
C LYS A 27 1.14 10.66 -5.20
N SER A 28 1.79 10.64 -4.04
CA SER A 28 1.25 11.21 -2.82
C SER A 28 1.85 12.58 -2.57
N PRO A 29 1.15 13.48 -1.87
CA PRO A 29 1.81 14.62 -1.24
C PRO A 29 2.93 14.15 -0.30
N ASP A 30 3.78 15.07 0.07
CA ASP A 30 4.87 14.86 1.02
C ASP A 30 4.31 14.33 2.36
N ILE A 31 4.84 13.20 2.84
CA ILE A 31 4.36 12.47 4.03
C ILE A 31 5.31 12.75 5.21
N PRO A 32 4.89 13.49 6.25
CA PRO A 32 5.69 13.71 7.43
C PRO A 32 5.67 12.47 8.34
N TYR A 33 6.85 12.01 8.77
CA TYR A 33 7.00 10.90 9.70
C TYR A 33 8.40 10.89 10.34
N ASP A 34 8.51 10.61 11.64
CA ASP A 34 9.79 10.50 12.39
C ASP A 34 10.76 11.67 12.11
N ASN A 35 10.28 12.91 12.14
CA ASN A 35 11.02 14.14 11.81
C ASN A 35 11.60 14.22 10.38
N HIS A 36 11.14 13.35 9.49
CA HIS A 36 11.46 13.37 8.06
C HIS A 36 10.21 13.62 7.23
N THR A 37 10.43 13.94 5.95
CA THR A 37 9.38 14.07 4.95
C THR A 37 9.65 13.11 3.81
N PHE A 38 8.71 12.20 3.55
CA PHE A 38 8.81 11.14 2.56
C PHE A 38 8.01 11.46 1.30
N LYS A 39 8.56 11.16 0.13
CA LYS A 39 7.89 11.37 -1.17
C LYS A 39 6.80 10.34 -1.50
N SER A 40 6.72 9.23 -0.76
CA SER A 40 5.74 8.16 -1.01
C SER A 40 5.58 7.23 0.19
N SER A 41 4.47 6.46 0.23
CA SER A 41 4.32 5.38 1.21
C SER A 41 5.39 4.29 1.04
N GLU A 42 5.86 4.02 -0.18
CA GLU A 42 6.94 3.05 -0.42
C GLU A 42 8.26 3.48 0.22
N SER A 43 8.63 4.76 0.11
CA SER A 43 9.87 5.25 0.72
C SER A 43 9.80 5.26 2.23
N LEU A 44 8.64 5.61 2.81
CA LEU A 44 8.39 5.44 4.25
C LEU A 44 8.39 3.97 4.68
N PHE A 45 7.78 3.08 3.90
CA PHE A 45 7.76 1.64 4.19
C PHE A 45 9.17 1.04 4.22
N MET A 46 10.02 1.40 3.26
CA MET A 46 11.43 1.00 3.26
C MET A 46 12.22 1.66 4.39
N TYR A 47 11.82 2.85 4.86
CA TYR A 47 12.49 3.53 5.97
C TYR A 47 12.28 2.77 7.26
N ILE A 48 11.02 2.40 7.52
CA ILE A 48 10.67 1.55 8.65
C ILE A 48 11.43 0.23 8.56
N LYS A 49 11.50 -0.40 7.37
CA LYS A 49 12.33 -1.60 7.15
C LYS A 49 13.79 -1.40 7.54
N ALA A 50 14.41 -0.31 7.08
CA ALA A 50 15.82 -0.02 7.39
C ALA A 50 16.03 0.19 8.89
N LYS A 51 15.11 0.91 9.56
CA LYS A 51 15.11 1.09 11.01
C LYS A 51 14.94 -0.23 11.76
N THR A 52 14.05 -1.13 11.33
CA THR A 52 13.84 -2.46 11.93
C THR A 52 15.13 -3.28 11.97
N PHE A 53 15.98 -3.18 10.95
CA PHE A 53 17.24 -3.92 10.87
C PHE A 53 18.49 -3.10 11.25
N GLY A 54 18.30 -1.89 11.80
CA GLY A 54 19.40 -1.02 12.25
C GLY A 54 20.27 -0.44 11.14
N ASP A 55 19.82 -0.45 9.87
CA ASP A 55 20.57 0.14 8.74
C ASP A 55 20.28 1.64 8.62
N ILE A 56 20.91 2.43 9.49
CA ILE A 56 20.73 3.89 9.56
C ILE A 56 21.19 4.59 8.28
N GLU A 57 22.23 4.07 7.63
CA GLU A 57 22.74 4.64 6.37
C GLU A 57 21.71 4.55 5.24
N ILE A 58 20.99 3.42 5.12
CA ILE A 58 19.89 3.30 4.16
C ILE A 58 18.67 4.11 4.62
N ALA A 59 18.36 4.11 5.92
CA ALA A 59 17.25 4.89 6.46
C ALA A 59 17.38 6.38 6.09
N ASN A 60 18.57 6.97 6.21
CA ASN A 60 18.82 8.38 5.90
C ASN A 60 18.66 8.75 4.41
N GLN A 61 18.74 7.78 3.50
CA GLN A 61 18.58 8.01 2.05
C GLN A 61 17.11 7.97 1.60
N LEU A 62 16.21 7.40 2.40
CA LEU A 62 14.85 7.10 1.99
C LEU A 62 13.88 8.28 1.96
N PRO A 63 13.97 9.32 2.80
CA PRO A 63 13.06 10.47 2.74
C PRO A 63 12.95 11.10 1.34
N SER A 64 14.09 11.29 0.66
CA SER A 64 14.16 11.90 -0.67
C SER A 64 14.03 10.91 -1.84
N ALA A 65 13.97 9.61 -1.57
CA ALA A 65 13.96 8.58 -2.61
C ALA A 65 12.64 8.55 -3.38
N THR A 66 12.74 8.41 -4.71
CA THR A 66 11.60 8.03 -5.56
C THR A 66 11.14 6.61 -5.24
N HIS A 67 9.96 6.21 -5.72
CA HIS A 67 9.46 4.84 -5.53
C HIS A 67 10.48 3.78 -6.03
N ALA A 68 11.07 3.99 -7.21
CA ALA A 68 12.03 3.05 -7.79
C ALA A 68 13.34 2.96 -6.96
N GLU A 69 13.82 4.11 -6.48
CA GLU A 69 15.02 4.18 -5.63
C GLU A 69 14.76 3.56 -4.26
N ALA A 70 13.62 3.87 -3.63
CA ALA A 70 13.23 3.28 -2.36
C ALA A 70 13.19 1.76 -2.44
N LYS A 71 12.54 1.21 -3.48
CA LYS A 71 12.50 -0.23 -3.71
C LYS A 71 13.90 -0.82 -3.92
N LYS A 72 14.82 -0.09 -4.57
CA LYS A 72 16.22 -0.51 -4.77
C LYS A 72 17.01 -0.50 -3.46
N LEU A 73 16.87 0.56 -2.67
CA LEU A 73 17.49 0.70 -1.34
C LEU A 73 16.97 -0.35 -0.36
N GLY A 74 15.66 -0.61 -0.38
CA GLY A 74 15.01 -1.64 0.41
C GLY A 74 15.54 -3.06 0.20
N ARG A 75 16.06 -3.37 -1.00
CA ARG A 75 16.73 -4.65 -1.29
C ARG A 75 18.15 -4.73 -0.75
N LYS A 76 18.73 -3.60 -0.34
CA LYS A 76 20.11 -3.49 0.16
C LYS A 76 20.20 -3.35 1.68
N VAL A 77 19.06 -3.30 2.39
CA VAL A 77 19.02 -3.21 3.86
C VAL A 77 19.88 -4.31 4.48
N ARG A 78 20.93 -3.88 5.20
CA ARG A 78 21.83 -4.74 5.97
C ARG A 78 21.08 -5.37 7.14
N GLY A 79 21.53 -6.55 7.57
CA GLY A 79 20.91 -7.27 8.69
C GLY A 79 19.51 -7.82 8.40
N PHE A 80 19.06 -7.77 7.14
CA PHE A 80 17.72 -8.24 6.75
C PHE A 80 17.53 -9.72 7.11
N ASP A 81 16.57 -9.98 7.98
CA ASP A 81 16.05 -11.31 8.27
C ASP A 81 14.61 -11.43 7.75
N ARG A 82 14.38 -12.41 6.88
CA ARG A 82 13.07 -12.62 6.26
C ARG A 82 11.99 -12.98 7.27
N ARG A 83 12.29 -13.80 8.28
CA ARG A 83 11.30 -14.27 9.26
C ARG A 83 10.87 -13.15 10.18
N ILE A 84 11.81 -12.28 10.56
CA ILE A 84 11.50 -11.03 11.29
C ILE A 84 10.66 -10.14 10.39
N TRP A 85 11.07 -9.91 9.13
CA TRP A 85 10.34 -9.02 8.24
C TRP A 85 8.93 -9.48 7.92
N GLU A 86 8.70 -10.78 7.77
CA GLU A 86 7.36 -11.32 7.53
C GLU A 86 6.40 -11.04 8.69
N LYS A 87 6.90 -10.90 9.92
CA LYS A 87 6.11 -10.49 11.10
C LYS A 87 5.88 -8.98 11.16
N GLU A 88 6.84 -8.18 10.72
CA GLU A 88 6.81 -6.72 10.86
C GLU A 88 6.22 -5.97 9.66
N ARG A 89 6.28 -6.55 8.46
CA ARG A 89 5.97 -5.86 7.20
C ARG A 89 4.56 -5.29 7.14
N GLU A 90 3.58 -5.97 7.72
CA GLU A 90 2.18 -5.53 7.69
C GLU A 90 2.00 -4.30 8.55
N ASN A 91 2.55 -4.29 9.77
CA ASN A 91 2.56 -3.13 10.64
C ASN A 91 3.31 -1.94 9.99
N ALA A 92 4.48 -2.20 9.41
CA ALA A 92 5.25 -1.17 8.71
C ALA A 92 4.48 -0.54 7.54
N MET A 93 3.79 -1.36 6.73
CA MET A 93 2.95 -0.87 5.65
C MET A 93 1.73 -0.13 6.18
N TYR A 94 1.10 -0.62 7.26
CA TYR A 94 -0.05 0.03 7.88
C TYR A 94 0.29 1.45 8.34
N VAL A 95 1.44 1.62 9.00
CA VAL A 95 1.96 2.94 9.39
C VAL A 95 2.15 3.84 8.16
N ALA A 96 2.75 3.31 7.09
CA ALA A 96 2.98 4.08 5.87
C ALA A 96 1.66 4.49 5.16
N LEU A 97 0.67 3.60 5.14
CA LEU A 97 -0.66 3.90 4.60
C LEU A 97 -1.37 4.95 5.45
N LYS A 98 -1.40 4.77 6.77
CA LYS A 98 -2.03 5.74 7.67
C LYS A 98 -1.43 7.13 7.51
N ALA A 99 -0.10 7.23 7.42
CA ALA A 99 0.58 8.50 7.17
C ALA A 99 0.20 9.09 5.80
N LYS A 100 0.20 8.29 4.72
CA LYS A 100 -0.21 8.70 3.38
C LYS A 100 -1.66 9.23 3.33
N PHE A 101 -2.61 8.51 3.90
CA PHE A 101 -4.00 8.95 3.92
C PHE A 101 -4.21 10.10 4.91
N SER A 102 -3.29 10.36 5.84
CA SER A 102 -3.39 11.51 6.73
C SER A 102 -3.04 12.86 6.07
N VAL A 103 -2.32 12.90 4.95
CA VAL A 103 -1.84 14.18 4.40
C VAL A 103 -2.78 14.85 3.41
N ASP A 104 -3.76 14.12 2.87
CA ASP A 104 -4.61 14.61 1.79
C ASP A 104 -6.08 14.24 2.02
N LYS A 105 -6.97 15.24 1.98
CA LYS A 105 -8.41 15.02 2.18
C LYS A 105 -9.00 14.16 1.06
N ASP A 106 -8.61 14.36 -0.19
CA ASP A 106 -9.15 13.62 -1.32
C ASP A 106 -8.77 12.13 -1.25
N PHE A 107 -7.60 11.83 -0.67
CA PHE A 107 -7.20 10.44 -0.42
C PHE A 107 -8.09 9.81 0.64
N ARG A 108 -8.35 10.53 1.74
CA ARG A 108 -9.28 10.04 2.78
C ARG A 108 -10.68 9.84 2.22
N ASP A 109 -11.18 10.81 1.47
CA ASP A 109 -12.51 10.74 0.85
C ASP A 109 -12.61 9.53 -0.10
N THR A 110 -11.54 9.27 -0.89
CA THR A 110 -11.47 8.07 -1.75
C THR A 110 -11.50 6.79 -0.92
N LEU A 111 -10.76 6.71 0.19
CA LEU A 111 -10.73 5.54 1.06
C LEU A 111 -12.09 5.27 1.71
N MET A 112 -12.81 6.34 2.08
CA MET A 112 -14.06 6.30 2.83
C MET A 112 -15.31 6.46 1.96
N ALA A 113 -15.17 6.37 0.63
CA ALA A 113 -16.30 6.53 -0.29
C ALA A 113 -17.45 5.60 0.11
N GLU A 114 -18.68 6.13 0.11
CA GLU A 114 -19.87 5.43 0.58
C GLU A 114 -20.07 4.08 -0.16
N GLU A 115 -19.79 4.08 -1.46
CA GLU A 115 -19.86 2.91 -2.34
C GLU A 115 -18.85 1.80 -2.00
N TYR A 116 -17.84 2.07 -1.17
CA TYR A 116 -16.85 1.12 -0.69
C TYR A 116 -17.16 0.58 0.70
N ARG A 117 -18.21 1.07 1.38
CA ARG A 117 -18.60 0.56 2.71
C ARG A 117 -18.91 -0.92 2.67
N ASN A 118 -18.53 -1.61 3.75
CA ASN A 118 -18.71 -3.06 3.93
C ASN A 118 -18.07 -3.94 2.85
N LYS A 119 -17.22 -3.37 1.98
CA LYS A 119 -16.45 -4.11 0.97
C LYS A 119 -15.02 -4.29 1.42
N THR A 120 -14.37 -5.33 0.91
CA THR A 120 -12.93 -5.53 1.07
C THR A 120 -12.19 -4.94 -0.13
N PHE A 121 -11.17 -4.13 0.12
CA PHE A 121 -10.27 -3.66 -0.93
C PHE A 121 -9.38 -4.81 -1.43
N VAL A 122 -9.14 -4.85 -2.74
CA VAL A 122 -8.35 -5.90 -3.40
C VAL A 122 -7.38 -5.30 -4.41
N GLU A 123 -6.07 -5.38 -4.14
CA GLU A 123 -5.03 -4.93 -5.08
C GLU A 123 -4.85 -6.00 -6.18
N ALA A 124 -5.46 -5.75 -7.33
CA ALA A 124 -5.51 -6.62 -8.51
C ALA A 124 -4.22 -6.55 -9.36
N SER A 125 -3.07 -6.65 -8.68
CA SER A 125 -1.76 -6.73 -9.32
C SER A 125 -1.52 -8.14 -9.90
N PRO A 126 -1.30 -8.28 -11.22
CA PRO A 126 -1.04 -9.57 -11.87
C PRO A 126 0.38 -10.10 -11.64
N HIS A 127 1.20 -9.37 -10.88
CA HIS A 127 2.63 -9.68 -10.70
C HIS A 127 3.06 -9.68 -9.23
N ASP A 128 2.12 -9.53 -8.29
CA ASP A 128 2.39 -9.51 -6.85
C ASP A 128 1.44 -10.47 -6.14
N ASN A 129 2.03 -11.48 -5.50
CA ASN A 129 1.31 -12.49 -4.72
C ASN A 129 1.33 -12.24 -3.21
N ILE A 130 1.99 -11.18 -2.73
CA ILE A 130 2.05 -10.82 -1.31
C ILE A 130 1.13 -9.63 -1.05
N TRP A 131 1.37 -8.50 -1.70
CA TRP A 131 0.56 -7.30 -1.52
C TRP A 131 -0.69 -7.34 -2.38
N GLY A 132 -0.63 -8.00 -3.55
CA GLY A 132 -1.74 -8.18 -4.46
C GLY A 132 -2.29 -9.61 -4.53
N ILE A 133 -3.14 -9.85 -5.53
CA ILE A 133 -3.82 -11.14 -5.78
C ILE A 133 -3.22 -11.98 -6.91
N ASN A 134 -2.17 -11.52 -7.60
CA ASN A 134 -1.49 -12.25 -8.68
C ASN A 134 -2.36 -12.62 -9.89
N ILE A 135 -3.46 -11.88 -10.10
CA ILE A 135 -4.27 -11.89 -11.32
C ILE A 135 -4.71 -10.46 -11.63
N SER A 136 -5.08 -10.20 -12.88
CA SER A 136 -5.53 -8.86 -13.29
C SER A 136 -6.92 -8.51 -12.74
N ILE A 137 -7.25 -7.22 -12.75
CA ILE A 137 -8.57 -6.72 -12.36
C ILE A 137 -9.70 -7.33 -13.20
N THR A 138 -9.45 -7.61 -14.49
CA THR A 138 -10.43 -8.22 -15.39
C THR A 138 -10.74 -9.65 -14.94
N GLN A 139 -9.71 -10.47 -14.76
CA GLN A 139 -9.84 -11.86 -14.31
C GLN A 139 -10.53 -11.96 -12.95
N ALA A 140 -10.11 -11.14 -11.99
CA ALA A 140 -10.71 -11.11 -10.65
C ALA A 140 -12.19 -10.70 -10.69
N TYR A 141 -12.53 -9.71 -11.52
CA TYR A 141 -13.91 -9.26 -11.70
C TYR A 141 -14.80 -10.29 -12.42
N GLU A 142 -14.21 -11.10 -13.29
CA GLU A 142 -14.87 -12.21 -13.99
C GLU A 142 -14.99 -13.48 -13.13
N GLY A 143 -14.48 -13.46 -11.89
CA GLY A 143 -14.65 -14.53 -10.91
C GLY A 143 -13.53 -15.58 -10.92
N GLU A 144 -12.42 -15.32 -11.60
CA GLU A 144 -11.25 -16.21 -11.51
C GLU A 144 -10.71 -16.28 -10.09
N LYS A 145 -10.33 -17.50 -9.67
CA LYS A 145 -9.72 -17.71 -8.35
C LYS A 145 -8.31 -17.13 -8.34
N TRP A 146 -8.03 -16.25 -7.38
CA TRP A 146 -6.68 -15.75 -7.14
C TRP A 146 -5.89 -16.59 -6.15
N ASN A 147 -4.56 -16.42 -6.15
CA ASN A 147 -3.63 -17.10 -5.24
C ASN A 147 -2.65 -16.17 -4.49
N GLY A 148 -2.86 -14.85 -4.56
CA GLY A 148 -2.11 -13.88 -3.76
C GLY A 148 -2.75 -13.57 -2.39
N LEU A 149 -1.94 -13.01 -1.47
CA LEU A 149 -2.34 -12.77 -0.08
C LEU A 149 -3.20 -11.49 0.11
N ASN A 150 -3.19 -10.56 -0.85
CA ASN A 150 -3.90 -9.27 -0.80
C ASN A 150 -3.63 -8.47 0.49
N LEU A 151 -2.39 -8.44 0.98
CA LEU A 151 -2.08 -7.74 2.23
C LEU A 151 -2.38 -6.24 2.15
N LEU A 152 -2.16 -5.60 0.99
CA LEU A 152 -2.42 -4.16 0.84
C LEU A 152 -3.91 -3.85 0.98
N GLY A 153 -4.76 -4.62 0.28
CA GLY A 153 -6.20 -4.46 0.35
C GLY A 153 -6.76 -4.70 1.75
N LYS A 154 -6.24 -5.70 2.47
CA LYS A 154 -6.60 -5.95 3.88
C LYS A 154 -6.27 -4.75 4.79
N LEU A 155 -5.06 -4.19 4.67
CA LEU A 155 -4.65 -3.04 5.48
C LEU A 155 -5.44 -1.77 5.14
N LEU A 156 -5.78 -1.53 3.87
CA LEU A 156 -6.66 -0.43 3.48
C LEU A 156 -8.07 -0.58 4.04
N THR A 157 -8.59 -1.81 4.03
CA THR A 157 -9.91 -2.15 4.60
C THR A 157 -9.90 -1.87 6.11
N GLN A 158 -8.88 -2.34 6.81
CA GLN A 158 -8.67 -2.05 8.22
C GLN A 158 -8.60 -0.55 8.50
N LEU A 159 -7.79 0.20 7.75
CA LEU A 159 -7.63 1.64 7.94
C LEU A 159 -8.97 2.37 7.75
N ARG A 160 -9.71 2.07 6.69
CA ARG A 160 -11.04 2.65 6.45
C ARG A 160 -11.97 2.38 7.64
N ASP A 161 -12.06 1.14 8.08
CA ASP A 161 -13.00 0.74 9.13
C ASP A 161 -12.63 1.34 10.49
N GLU A 162 -11.35 1.60 10.76
CA GLU A 162 -10.89 2.37 11.92
C GLU A 162 -11.27 3.84 11.82
N GLU A 163 -11.09 4.47 10.65
CA GLU A 163 -11.45 5.89 10.44
C GLU A 163 -12.97 6.13 10.52
N LEU A 164 -13.80 5.19 10.04
CA LEU A 164 -15.27 5.29 10.09
C LEU A 164 -15.87 5.12 11.49
N LYS A 165 -15.09 4.65 12.48
CA LYS A 165 -15.51 4.47 13.87
C LYS A 165 -15.23 5.68 14.77
N LYS A 166 -14.44 6.65 14.29
CA LYS A 166 -14.12 7.87 15.02
C LYS A 166 -15.27 8.87 14.94
#